data_AF-A0A399XWH4-F1
#
_entry.id   AF-A0A399XWH4-F1
#
_cell.length_a   1.000
_cell.length_b   1.000
_cell.length_c   1.000
_cell.angle_alpha   90.00
_cell.angle_beta   90.00
_cell.angle_gamma   90.00
#
_symmetry.space_group_name_H-M   'P 1'
#
loop_
_entity.id
_entity.type
_entity.pdbx_description
1 polymer ?
#
loop_
_entity_poly.entity_id
_entity_poly.type
_entity_poly.pdbx_seq_one_letter_code
_entity_poly.pdbx_strand_id
1 'polypeptide(L)'
;MLEDKVDVLGAAERLRQASRNGTLDRICDRLGVRLLGIFGSAARGDTSPDSDLDVCVSFSEKPDELGLIDELTKLTEFDQIDLAVIDNAPPLLRAKALVGIPLYEDEPGRYATTQMAALGEERDTRWMRQLELEMLE
;
A
#
# COMPACT_ATOMS: atom_id res chain seq x y z
N MET A 1 -29.44 -16.39 1.97
CA MET A 1 -28.04 -16.66 1.57
C MET A 1 -27.55 -15.38 0.92
N LEU A 2 -26.89 -14.52 1.69
CA LEU A 2 -26.13 -13.42 1.10
C LEU A 2 -24.86 -14.10 0.58
N GLU A 3 -24.71 -14.15 -0.74
CA GLU A 3 -23.43 -14.48 -1.35
C GLU A 3 -22.40 -13.50 -0.78
N ASP A 4 -21.37 -14.02 -0.10
CA ASP A 4 -20.17 -13.28 0.25
C ASP A 4 -19.55 -12.81 -1.07
N LYS A 5 -20.01 -11.67 -1.58
CA LYS A 5 -19.26 -10.97 -2.61
C LYS A 5 -17.97 -10.54 -1.93
N VAL A 6 -16.86 -11.12 -2.39
CA VAL A 6 -15.53 -10.63 -2.04
C VAL A 6 -15.46 -9.17 -2.51
N ASP A 7 -15.61 -8.25 -1.56
CA ASP A 7 -15.48 -6.82 -1.78
C ASP A 7 -14.16 -6.32 -1.20
N VAL A 8 -13.78 -5.10 -1.61
CA VAL A 8 -12.51 -4.48 -1.20
C VAL A 8 -12.40 -4.30 0.32
N LEU A 9 -13.51 -4.10 1.02
CA LEU A 9 -13.52 -3.92 2.48
C LEU A 9 -13.23 -5.25 3.19
N GLY A 10 -13.82 -6.35 2.71
CA GLY A 10 -13.54 -7.70 3.15
C GLY A 10 -12.08 -8.09 2.87
N ALA A 11 -11.57 -7.73 1.69
CA ALA A 11 -10.16 -7.94 1.34
C ALA A 11 -9.22 -7.19 2.29
N ALA A 12 -9.48 -5.90 2.55
CA ALA A 12 -8.70 -5.10 3.49
C ALA A 12 -8.77 -5.63 4.94
N GLU A 13 -9.92 -6.14 5.38
CA GLU A 13 -10.05 -6.77 6.69
C GLU A 13 -9.27 -8.08 6.80
N ARG A 14 -9.27 -8.91 5.75
CA ARG A 14 -8.45 -10.13 5.70
C ARG A 14 -6.95 -9.80 5.81
N LEU A 15 -6.48 -8.76 5.14
CA LEU A 15 -5.09 -8.29 5.30
C LEU A 15 -4.78 -7.83 6.73
N ARG A 16 -5.68 -7.06 7.36
CA ARG A 16 -5.50 -6.65 8.77
C ARG A 16 -5.47 -7.85 9.71
N GLN A 17 -6.28 -8.86 9.47
CA GLN A 17 -6.27 -10.09 10.26
C GLN A 17 -4.98 -10.89 10.05
N ALA A 18 -4.51 -10.99 8.81
CA ALA A 18 -3.26 -11.66 8.46
C ALA A 18 -2.02 -10.97 9.06
N SER A 19 -2.04 -9.63 9.15
CA SER A 19 -1.04 -8.86 9.90
C SER A 19 -1.07 -9.22 11.39
N ARG A 20 -2.25 -9.17 12.03
CA ARG A 20 -2.39 -9.47 13.47
C ARG A 20 -1.99 -10.89 13.86
N ASN A 21 -2.17 -11.85 12.95
CA ASN A 21 -1.89 -13.27 13.22
C ASN A 21 -0.50 -13.73 12.69
N GLY A 22 0.31 -12.82 12.13
CA GLY A 22 1.67 -13.11 11.65
C GLY A 22 1.72 -13.92 10.34
N THR A 23 0.61 -14.07 9.63
CA THR A 23 0.61 -14.69 8.30
C THR A 23 1.21 -13.76 7.26
N LEU A 24 0.88 -12.47 7.35
CA LEU A 24 1.41 -11.46 6.45
C LEU A 24 2.93 -11.31 6.62
N ASP A 25 3.43 -11.35 7.85
CA ASP A 25 4.85 -11.26 8.17
C ASP A 25 5.65 -12.34 7.45
N ARG A 26 5.18 -13.60 7.51
CA ARG A 26 5.83 -14.74 6.83
C ARG A 26 5.87 -14.59 5.30
N ILE A 27 4.83 -14.01 4.71
CA ILE A 27 4.79 -13.73 3.27
C ILE A 27 5.80 -12.62 2.94
N CYS A 28 5.78 -11.53 3.70
CA CYS A 28 6.63 -10.36 3.51
C CYS A 28 8.12 -10.71 3.67
N ASP A 29 8.49 -11.44 4.72
CA ASP A 29 9.86 -11.89 4.98
C ASP A 29 10.42 -12.72 3.81
N ARG A 30 9.61 -13.66 3.31
CA ARG A 30 10.01 -14.56 2.20
C ARG A 30 10.21 -13.81 0.89
N LEU A 31 9.40 -12.79 0.64
CA LEU A 31 9.42 -11.99 -0.58
C LEU A 31 10.33 -10.76 -0.47
N GLY A 32 11.02 -10.59 0.66
CA GLY A 32 11.95 -9.49 0.87
C GLY A 32 11.26 -8.13 0.91
N VAL A 33 10.03 -8.06 1.42
CA VAL A 33 9.32 -6.80 1.69
C VAL A 33 9.92 -6.16 2.94
N ARG A 34 10.16 -4.84 2.90
CA ARG A 34 10.60 -4.06 4.07
C ARG A 34 9.45 -3.44 4.83
N LEU A 35 8.42 -2.99 4.12
CA LEU A 35 7.20 -2.47 4.71
C LEU A 35 6.02 -2.67 3.76
N LEU A 36 4.83 -2.81 4.32
CA LEU A 36 3.58 -2.92 3.58
C LEU A 36 2.44 -2.22 4.33
N GLY A 37 1.57 -1.53 3.60
CA GLY A 37 0.36 -0.92 4.13
C GLY A 37 -0.76 -0.87 3.11
N ILE A 38 -2.00 -0.63 3.57
CA ILE A 38 -3.13 -0.31 2.69
C ILE A 38 -3.37 1.19 2.68
N PHE A 39 -3.70 1.75 1.53
CA PHE A 39 -4.03 3.17 1.40
C PHE A 39 -5.33 3.35 0.61
N GLY A 40 -5.56 4.53 0.07
CA GLY A 40 -6.68 4.74 -0.85
C GLY A 40 -8.06 4.69 -0.20
N SER A 41 -9.05 4.35 -1.01
CA SER A 41 -10.48 4.26 -0.64
C SER A 41 -10.71 3.24 0.48
N ALA A 42 -10.06 2.08 0.38
CA ALA A 42 -10.16 0.99 1.34
C ALA A 42 -9.68 1.39 2.75
N ALA A 43 -8.60 2.18 2.85
CA ALA A 43 -8.13 2.71 4.12
C ALA A 43 -9.04 3.80 4.71
N ARG A 44 -9.77 4.54 3.87
CA ARG A 44 -10.70 5.60 4.28
C ARG A 44 -12.12 5.11 4.59
N GLY A 45 -12.47 3.89 4.16
CA GLY A 45 -13.84 3.36 4.23
C GLY A 45 -14.81 3.99 3.23
N ASP A 46 -14.28 4.63 2.18
CA ASP A 46 -15.05 5.31 1.13
C ASP A 46 -14.90 4.52 -0.18
N THR A 47 -15.51 3.33 -0.21
CA THR A 47 -15.34 2.35 -1.29
C THR A 47 -16.61 2.18 -2.12
N SER A 48 -16.42 2.04 -3.43
CA SER A 48 -17.45 1.60 -4.39
C SER A 48 -17.31 0.09 -4.68
N PRO A 49 -18.32 -0.54 -5.31
CA PRO A 49 -18.22 -1.94 -5.75
C PRO A 49 -17.06 -2.24 -6.72
N ASP A 50 -16.59 -1.22 -7.43
CA ASP A 50 -15.50 -1.31 -8.43
C ASP A 50 -14.18 -0.73 -7.88
N SER A 51 -14.04 -0.62 -6.55
CA SER A 51 -12.82 -0.09 -5.93
C SER A 51 -11.73 -1.15 -5.86
N ASP A 52 -10.55 -0.79 -6.34
CA ASP A 52 -9.33 -1.58 -6.17
C ASP A 52 -8.81 -1.52 -4.72
N LEU A 53 -8.03 -2.53 -4.33
CA LEU A 53 -7.30 -2.57 -3.08
C LEU A 53 -5.91 -1.98 -3.28
N ASP A 54 -5.76 -0.71 -2.95
CA ASP A 54 -4.49 0.03 -2.95
C ASP A 54 -3.53 -0.47 -1.85
N VAL A 55 -2.40 -1.07 -2.24
CA VAL A 55 -1.37 -1.58 -1.33
C VAL A 55 -0.04 -0.88 -1.59
N CYS A 56 0.56 -0.26 -0.58
CA CYS A 56 1.88 0.32 -0.67
C CYS A 56 2.94 -0.67 -0.18
N VAL A 57 4.09 -0.70 -0.86
CA VAL A 57 5.17 -1.63 -0.53
C VAL A 57 6.56 -1.04 -0.81
N SER A 58 7.52 -1.35 0.06
CA SER A 58 8.96 -1.22 -0.21
C SER A 58 9.61 -2.59 -0.19
N PHE A 59 10.51 -2.86 -1.12
CA PHE A 59 11.24 -4.13 -1.21
C PHE A 59 12.73 -3.96 -0.93
N SER A 60 13.36 -5.02 -0.43
CA SER A 60 14.81 -5.23 -0.47
C SER A 60 15.35 -5.27 -1.91
N GLU A 61 16.66 -5.43 -2.10
CA GLU A 61 17.34 -5.28 -3.41
C GLU A 61 16.82 -6.18 -4.54
N LYS A 62 16.02 -7.22 -4.22
CA LYS A 62 15.41 -8.13 -5.20
C LYS A 62 13.89 -8.14 -5.03
N PRO A 63 13.16 -7.18 -5.64
CA PRO A 63 11.71 -7.12 -5.54
C PRO A 63 11.07 -8.33 -6.23
N ASP A 64 10.08 -8.94 -5.57
CA ASP A 64 9.20 -9.96 -6.15
C ASP A 64 7.74 -9.46 -6.12
N GLU A 65 7.46 -8.48 -6.97
CA GLU A 65 6.15 -7.83 -7.05
C GLU A 65 5.05 -8.80 -7.47
N LEU A 66 5.32 -9.65 -8.48
CA LEU A 66 4.36 -10.63 -8.97
C LEU A 66 4.07 -11.71 -7.93
N GLY A 67 5.11 -12.19 -7.23
CA GLY A 67 4.94 -13.12 -6.11
C GLY A 67 4.12 -12.50 -4.98
N LEU A 68 4.32 -11.22 -4.68
CA LEU A 68 3.52 -10.53 -3.67
C LEU A 68 2.06 -10.41 -4.08
N ILE A 69 1.77 -9.98 -5.31
CA ILE A 69 0.39 -9.88 -5.81
C ILE A 69 -0.31 -11.24 -5.74
N ASP A 70 0.34 -12.31 -6.20
CA ASP A 70 -0.23 -13.67 -6.17
C ASP A 70 -0.55 -14.13 -4.73
N GLU A 71 0.33 -13.87 -3.77
CA GLU A 71 0.09 -14.19 -2.35
C GLU A 71 -1.02 -13.34 -1.74
N LEU A 72 -1.06 -12.03 -2.04
CA LEU A 72 -2.10 -11.14 -1.53
C LEU A 72 -3.47 -11.52 -2.12
N THR A 73 -3.56 -11.83 -3.42
CA THR A 73 -4.79 -12.29 -4.05
C THR A 73 -5.29 -13.59 -3.44
N LYS A 74 -4.41 -14.56 -3.18
CA LYS A 74 -4.79 -15.80 -2.47
C LYS A 74 -5.25 -15.55 -1.04
N LEU A 75 -4.56 -14.67 -0.32
CA LEU A 75 -4.84 -14.35 1.08
C LEU A 75 -6.17 -13.60 1.25
N THR A 76 -6.49 -12.74 0.29
CA THR A 76 -7.67 -11.86 0.32
C THR A 76 -8.83 -12.37 -0.50
N GLU A 77 -8.63 -13.40 -1.34
CA GLU A 77 -9.58 -13.87 -2.35
C GLU A 77 -10.04 -12.76 -3.31
N PHE A 78 -9.25 -11.69 -3.46
CA PHE A 78 -9.56 -10.48 -4.23
C PHE A 78 -8.47 -10.23 -5.28
N ASP A 79 -8.87 -9.97 -6.52
CA ASP A 79 -7.99 -9.91 -7.69
C ASP A 79 -7.63 -8.47 -8.11
N GLN A 80 -8.46 -7.50 -7.77
CA GLN A 80 -8.27 -6.07 -8.04
C GLN A 80 -7.32 -5.43 -7.01
N ILE A 81 -6.05 -5.82 -7.04
CA ILE A 81 -5.00 -5.29 -6.13
C ILE A 81 -4.05 -4.38 -6.91
N ASP A 82 -4.01 -3.11 -6.52
CA ASP A 82 -3.08 -2.11 -7.07
C ASP A 82 -1.87 -1.95 -6.16
N LEU A 83 -0.71 -2.41 -6.64
CA LEU A 83 0.54 -2.36 -5.89
C LEU A 83 1.34 -1.09 -6.21
N ALA A 84 1.50 -0.22 -5.21
CA ALA A 84 2.34 0.96 -5.28
C ALA A 84 3.72 0.68 -4.67
N VAL A 85 4.72 0.45 -5.53
CA VAL A 85 6.13 0.31 -5.12
C VAL A 85 6.72 1.68 -4.80
N ILE A 86 6.93 1.97 -3.51
CA ILE A 86 7.29 3.32 -3.06
C ILE A 86 8.77 3.67 -3.25
N ASP A 87 9.63 2.67 -3.45
CA ASP A 87 11.09 2.86 -3.51
C ASP A 87 11.50 3.88 -4.58
N ASN A 88 10.83 3.85 -5.73
CA ASN A 88 11.09 4.74 -6.88
C ASN A 88 9.86 5.57 -7.30
N ALA A 89 8.81 5.60 -6.48
CA ALA A 89 7.61 6.35 -6.78
C ALA A 89 7.86 7.88 -6.76
N PRO A 90 7.14 8.65 -7.60
CA PRO A 90 7.15 10.11 -7.50
C PRO A 90 6.78 10.59 -6.09
N PRO A 91 7.33 11.72 -5.59
CA PRO A 91 7.13 12.18 -4.22
C PRO A 91 5.65 12.27 -3.79
N LEU A 92 4.76 12.69 -4.69
CA LEU A 92 3.32 12.73 -4.42
C LEU A 92 2.73 11.35 -4.14
N LEU A 93 3.03 10.39 -5.00
CA LEU A 93 2.49 9.04 -4.89
C LEU A 93 3.04 8.38 -3.63
N ARG A 94 4.35 8.49 -3.38
CA ARG A 94 4.99 7.96 -2.18
C ARG A 94 4.35 8.54 -0.90
N ALA A 95 4.18 9.85 -0.83
CA ALA A 95 3.52 10.49 0.32
C ALA A 95 2.06 10.04 0.49
N LYS A 96 1.27 9.98 -0.59
CA LYS A 96 -0.12 9.50 -0.52
C LYS A 96 -0.21 8.05 -0.07
N ALA A 97 0.65 7.18 -0.60
CA ALA A 97 0.67 5.75 -0.30
C ALA A 97 1.02 5.48 1.17
N LEU A 98 1.92 6.28 1.75
CA LEU A 98 2.37 6.10 3.13
C LEU A 98 1.43 6.70 4.19
N VAL A 99 0.45 7.53 3.83
CA VAL A 99 -0.59 8.05 4.76
C VAL A 99 -1.66 7.00 5.10
N GLY A 100 -1.54 5.80 4.52
CA GLY A 100 -2.41 4.66 4.79
C GLY A 100 -2.24 3.98 6.16
N ILE A 101 -2.83 2.81 6.28
CA ILE A 101 -2.78 1.94 7.46
C ILE A 101 -1.57 1.00 7.32
N PRO A 102 -0.57 1.07 8.22
CA PRO A 102 0.54 0.14 8.21
C PRO A 102 0.07 -1.27 8.57
N LEU A 103 0.59 -2.27 7.86
CA LEU A 103 0.28 -3.68 8.08
C LEU A 103 1.52 -4.53 8.40
N TYR A 104 2.69 -4.13 7.90
CA TYR A 104 3.95 -4.82 8.14
C TYR A 104 5.13 -3.85 8.07
N GLU A 105 6.14 -4.09 8.90
CA GLU A 105 7.48 -3.53 8.82
C GLU A 105 8.48 -4.60 9.28
N ASP A 106 9.60 -4.73 8.56
CA ASP A 106 10.69 -5.67 8.87
C ASP A 106 11.45 -5.28 10.15
N GLU A 107 11.49 -3.97 10.44
CA GLU A 107 12.17 -3.37 11.56
C GLU A 107 11.25 -2.34 12.24
N PRO A 108 11.19 -2.34 13.59
CA PRO A 108 10.37 -1.39 14.32
C PRO A 108 10.62 0.06 13.92
N GLY A 109 9.56 0.76 13.54
CA GLY A 109 9.59 2.18 13.18
C GLY A 109 9.95 2.48 11.72
N ARG A 110 10.27 1.47 10.90
CA ARG A 110 10.57 1.68 9.47
C ARG A 110 9.43 2.38 8.76
N TYR A 111 8.18 1.96 9.01
CA TYR A 111 7.03 2.57 8.36
C TYR A 111 6.92 4.06 8.73
N ALA A 112 7.01 4.37 10.02
CA ALA A 112 6.91 5.75 10.52
C ALA A 112 8.02 6.65 9.97
N THR A 113 9.28 6.19 9.99
CA THR A 113 10.40 6.97 9.44
C THR A 113 10.26 7.21 7.94
N THR A 114 9.84 6.18 7.19
CA THR A 114 9.64 6.28 5.73
C THR A 114 8.49 7.23 5.40
N GLN A 115 7.38 7.15 6.15
CA GLN A 115 6.25 8.07 6.04
C GLN A 115 6.66 9.52 6.30
N MET A 116 7.41 9.79 7.36
CA MET A 116 7.87 11.14 7.68
C MET A 116 8.76 11.73 6.58
N ALA A 117 9.71 10.94 6.07
CA ALA A 117 10.59 11.36 4.98
C ALA A 117 9.80 11.70 3.72
N ALA A 118 8.86 10.84 3.33
CA ALA A 118 8.01 11.04 2.16
C ALA A 118 7.14 12.30 2.26
N LEU A 119 6.55 12.56 3.43
CA LEU A 119 5.75 13.76 3.66
C LEU A 119 6.58 15.03 3.65
N GLY A 120 7.82 14.98 4.14
CA GLY A 120 8.77 16.09 4.05
C GLY A 120 9.11 16.41 2.60
N GLU A 121 9.51 15.40 1.84
CA GLU A 121 9.87 15.55 0.44
C GLU A 121 8.72 16.03 -0.45
N GLU A 122 7.49 15.56 -0.22
CA GLU A 122 6.31 16.06 -0.95
C GLU A 122 6.10 17.55 -0.71
N ARG A 123 6.28 18.02 0.53
CA ARG A 123 6.16 19.45 0.85
C ARG A 123 7.25 20.27 0.15
N ASP A 124 8.48 19.78 0.17
CA ASP A 124 9.63 20.45 -0.45
C ASP A 124 9.50 20.56 -1.97
N THR A 125 8.84 19.57 -2.59
CA THR A 125 8.62 19.51 -4.04
C THR A 125 7.28 20.09 -4.49
N ARG A 126 6.39 20.46 -3.57
CA ARG A 126 5.01 20.90 -3.88
C ARG A 126 4.96 22.10 -4.82
N TRP A 127 5.83 23.07 -4.62
CA TRP A 127 5.87 24.30 -5.44
C TRP A 127 6.19 24.00 -6.91
N MET A 128 7.03 23.00 -7.19
CA MET A 128 7.35 22.60 -8.57
C MET A 128 6.10 22.05 -9.27
N ARG A 129 5.34 21.20 -8.57
CA ARG A 129 4.09 20.65 -9.11
C ARG A 129 3.04 21.73 -9.35
N GLN A 130 2.99 22.73 -8.48
CA GLN A 130 2.08 23.87 -8.65
C GLN A 130 2.44 24.67 -9.92
N LEU A 131 3.72 24.95 -10.14
CA LEU A 131 4.18 25.59 -11.37
C LEU A 131 3.88 24.75 -12.62
N GLU A 132 4.10 23.43 -12.57
CA GLU A 132 3.77 22.54 -13.69
C GLU A 132 2.28 22.58 -14.06
N LEU A 133 1.38 22.64 -13.07
CA LEU A 133 -0.06 22.75 -13.30
C LEU A 133 -0.43 24.11 -13.91
N GLU A 134 0.15 25.20 -13.41
CA GLU A 134 -0.07 26.56 -13.95
C GLU A 134 0.42 26.70 -15.40
N MET A 135 1.45 25.93 -15.80
CA MET A 135 1.95 25.92 -17.17
C MET A 135 1.08 25.12 -18.15
N LEU A 136 0.13 24.32 -17.65
CA LEU A 136 -0.82 23.53 -18.45
C LEU A 136 -2.16 24.23 -18.67
N GLU A 137 -2.42 25.35 -18.00
CA GLU A 137 -3.61 26.22 -18.13
C GLU A 137 -3.40 27.35 -19.15
#